data_AF-A0A953LW50-F1
#
_entry.id   AF-A0A953LW50-F1
#
_cell.length_a   1.000
_cell.length_b   1.000
_cell.length_c   1.000
_cell.angle_alpha   90.00
_cell.angle_beta   90.00
_cell.angle_gamma   90.00
#
_symmetry.space_group_name_H-M   'P 1'
#
loop_
_entity.id
_entity.type
_entity.pdbx_description
1 polymer ?
#
loop_
_entity_poly.entity_id
_entity_poly.type
_entity_poly.pdbx_seq_one_letter_code
_entity_poly.pdbx_strand_id
1 'polypeptide(L)'
;MEPPAKASREEVVYRYAAGKAIQELRNGGEIGSALLEHLVTFPLIRYCHAEIGGEDSRWLQEIASSQEREMPLRRFALILLRHLRDHPGVKEFLCGLWKTSGEHEIKLEVVWSLLGYSDLPEELYDDIARSFSSSDRDQWLPSLVAKLGGDEREKVQVRNLLNRYFISEQEPG
;
A
#
# COMPACT_ATOMS: atom_id res chain seq x y z
N MET A 1 -12.72 -28.21 23.70
CA MET A 1 -12.84 -27.59 22.36
C MET A 1 -13.98 -26.60 22.45
N GLU A 2 -13.67 -25.32 22.61
CA GLU A 2 -14.70 -24.28 22.49
C GLU A 2 -15.11 -24.18 21.01
N PRO A 3 -16.42 -24.08 20.71
CA PRO A 3 -16.87 -23.85 19.35
C PRO A 3 -16.37 -22.47 18.88
N PRO A 4 -15.99 -22.31 17.60
CA PRO A 4 -15.56 -21.01 17.10
C PRO A 4 -16.68 -19.99 17.28
N ALA A 5 -16.32 -18.82 17.83
CA ALA A 5 -17.24 -17.69 17.97
C ALA A 5 -17.89 -17.38 16.61
N LYS A 6 -19.21 -17.24 16.57
CA LYS A 6 -19.93 -16.90 15.33
C LYS A 6 -19.51 -15.51 14.87
N ALA A 7 -19.09 -15.39 13.62
CA ALA A 7 -18.79 -14.11 12.99
C ALA A 7 -19.98 -13.15 13.11
N SER A 8 -19.70 -11.86 13.35
CA SER A 8 -20.75 -10.84 13.39
C SER A 8 -21.38 -10.68 11.99
N ARG A 9 -22.62 -10.19 11.92
CA ARG A 9 -23.28 -9.91 10.62
C ARG A 9 -22.46 -8.93 9.77
N GLU A 10 -21.82 -7.97 10.42
CA GLU A 10 -20.95 -6.98 9.81
C GLU A 10 -19.69 -7.62 9.20
N GLU A 11 -19.05 -8.55 9.92
CA GLU A 11 -17.90 -9.30 9.39
C GLU A 11 -18.27 -10.13 8.15
N VAL A 12 -19.45 -10.75 8.14
CA VAL A 12 -19.93 -11.50 6.96
C VAL A 12 -20.06 -10.58 5.75
N VAL A 13 -20.63 -9.38 5.93
CA VAL A 13 -20.79 -8.38 4.86
C VAL A 13 -19.42 -7.91 4.35
N TYR A 14 -18.46 -7.65 5.24
CA TYR A 14 -17.12 -7.20 4.83
C TYR A 14 -16.36 -8.27 4.05
N ARG A 15 -16.39 -9.53 4.50
CA ARG A 15 -15.78 -10.66 3.77
C ARG A 15 -16.40 -10.80 2.38
N TYR A 16 -17.73 -10.74 2.30
CA TYR A 16 -18.44 -10.83 1.02
C TYR A 16 -18.08 -9.68 0.08
N ALA A 17 -18.10 -8.43 0.56
CA ALA A 17 -17.76 -7.27 -0.26
C ALA A 17 -16.32 -7.32 -0.77
N ALA A 18 -15.35 -7.66 0.09
CA ALA A 18 -13.95 -7.80 -0.29
C ALA A 18 -13.75 -8.93 -1.31
N GLY A 19 -14.26 -10.14 -1.03
CA GLY A 19 -14.13 -11.28 -1.95
C GLY A 19 -14.78 -11.01 -3.30
N LYS A 20 -15.97 -10.39 -3.32
CA LYS A 20 -16.64 -10.05 -4.56
C LYS A 20 -15.87 -9.00 -5.37
N ALA A 21 -15.32 -7.98 -4.70
CA ALA A 21 -14.50 -6.96 -5.36
C ALA A 21 -13.22 -7.55 -5.98
N ILE A 22 -12.47 -8.35 -5.22
CA ILE A 22 -11.26 -9.02 -5.74
C ILE A 22 -11.59 -9.95 -6.90
N GLN A 23 -12.67 -10.72 -6.81
CA GLN A 23 -13.11 -11.58 -7.90
C GLN A 23 -13.49 -10.78 -9.16
N GLU A 24 -14.13 -9.62 -8.99
CA GLU A 24 -14.49 -8.74 -10.11
C GLU A 24 -13.22 -8.24 -10.82
N LEU A 25 -12.20 -7.81 -10.06
CA LEU A 25 -10.91 -7.40 -10.61
C LEU A 25 -10.20 -8.52 -11.36
N ARG A 26 -10.17 -9.74 -10.80
CA ARG A 26 -9.61 -10.91 -11.49
C ARG A 26 -10.29 -11.20 -12.82
N ASN A 27 -11.59 -10.94 -12.90
CA ASN A 27 -12.38 -11.12 -14.11
C ASN A 27 -12.25 -9.94 -15.09
N GLY A 28 -11.46 -8.92 -14.77
CA GLY A 28 -11.30 -7.70 -15.58
C GLY A 28 -12.47 -6.72 -15.47
N GLY A 29 -13.36 -6.92 -14.50
CA GLY A 29 -14.49 -6.04 -14.24
C GLY A 29 -14.08 -4.73 -13.55
N GLU A 30 -15.02 -3.79 -13.51
CA GLU A 30 -14.81 -2.47 -12.94
C GLU A 30 -15.31 -2.43 -11.48
N ILE A 31 -14.56 -1.73 -10.63
CA ILE A 31 -15.01 -1.36 -9.29
C ILE A 31 -15.22 0.15 -9.29
N GLY A 32 -16.41 0.60 -8.92
CA GLY A 32 -16.69 2.03 -8.79
C GLY A 32 -15.80 2.70 -7.74
N SER A 33 -15.33 3.91 -8.05
CA SER A 33 -14.41 4.67 -7.19
C SER A 33 -14.90 4.84 -5.73
N ALA A 34 -16.20 5.04 -5.50
CA ALA A 34 -16.76 5.11 -4.14
C ALA A 34 -16.59 3.80 -3.35
N LEU A 35 -16.67 2.64 -4.00
CA LEU A 35 -16.42 1.36 -3.34
C LEU A 35 -14.92 1.17 -3.08
N LEU A 36 -14.05 1.59 -4.01
CA LEU A 36 -12.60 1.55 -3.81
C LEU A 36 -12.16 2.34 -2.57
N GLU A 37 -12.74 3.52 -2.35
CA GLU A 37 -12.49 4.34 -1.16
C GLU A 37 -12.83 3.60 0.14
N HIS A 38 -13.85 2.76 0.14
CA HIS A 38 -14.18 1.93 1.30
C HIS A 38 -13.27 0.70 1.41
N LEU A 39 -12.93 0.05 0.30
CA LEU A 39 -12.07 -1.15 0.28
C LEU A 39 -10.65 -0.89 0.81
N VAL A 40 -10.13 0.33 0.64
CA VAL A 40 -8.81 0.72 1.17
C VAL A 40 -8.81 1.04 2.67
N THR A 41 -9.96 1.05 3.33
CA THR A 41 -10.08 1.42 4.76
C THR A 41 -10.23 0.20 5.67
N PHE A 42 -9.84 0.35 6.94
CA PHE A 42 -10.11 -0.67 7.95
C PHE A 42 -11.59 -0.69 8.33
N PRO A 43 -12.17 -1.89 8.55
CA PRO A 43 -11.53 -3.20 8.52
C PRO A 43 -11.50 -3.90 7.14
N LEU A 44 -12.16 -3.34 6.12
CA LEU A 44 -12.36 -3.96 4.80
C LEU A 44 -11.05 -4.36 4.11
N ILE A 45 -10.02 -3.51 4.17
CA ILE A 45 -8.72 -3.79 3.54
C ILE A 45 -8.09 -5.09 4.04
N ARG A 46 -8.31 -5.46 5.30
CA ARG A 46 -7.82 -6.73 5.87
C ARG A 46 -8.46 -7.93 5.16
N TYR A 47 -9.74 -7.84 4.83
CA TYR A 47 -10.42 -8.89 4.09
C TYR A 47 -9.95 -8.92 2.64
N CYS A 48 -9.72 -7.76 2.00
CA CYS A 48 -9.13 -7.75 0.67
C CYS A 48 -7.75 -8.42 0.62
N HIS A 49 -6.89 -8.17 1.62
CA HIS A 49 -5.61 -8.87 1.75
C HIS A 49 -5.75 -10.39 1.91
N ALA A 50 -6.79 -10.85 2.64
CA ALA A 50 -7.02 -12.27 2.83
C ALA A 50 -7.51 -12.99 1.56
N GLU A 51 -8.04 -12.23 0.59
CA GLU A 51 -8.60 -12.76 -0.65
C GLU A 51 -7.57 -12.82 -1.78
N ILE A 52 -6.37 -12.24 -1.61
CA ILE A 52 -5.31 -12.25 -2.62
C ILE A 52 -4.18 -13.23 -2.28
N GLY A 53 -3.61 -13.84 -3.32
CA GLY A 53 -2.49 -14.76 -3.26
C GLY A 53 -1.30 -14.29 -4.11
N GLY A 54 -0.22 -15.09 -4.12
CA GLY A 54 0.97 -14.77 -4.91
C GLY A 54 0.70 -14.76 -6.42
N GLU A 55 -0.20 -15.62 -6.89
CA GLU A 55 -0.68 -15.70 -8.26
C GLU A 55 -1.31 -14.39 -8.75
N ASP A 56 -1.79 -13.55 -7.84
CA ASP A 56 -2.40 -12.26 -8.17
C ASP A 56 -1.38 -11.16 -8.44
N SER A 57 -0.11 -11.37 -8.11
CA SER A 57 0.91 -10.31 -8.18
C SER A 57 1.03 -9.71 -9.58
N ARG A 58 0.93 -10.54 -10.63
CA ARG A 58 1.11 -10.10 -12.01
C ARG A 58 0.02 -9.12 -12.45
N TRP A 59 -1.25 -9.48 -12.31
CA TRP A 59 -2.33 -8.60 -12.77
C TRP A 59 -2.45 -7.36 -11.88
N LEU A 60 -2.11 -7.45 -10.58
CA LEU A 60 -2.02 -6.28 -9.72
C LEU A 60 -0.93 -5.30 -10.19
N GLN A 61 0.23 -5.80 -10.63
CA GLN A 61 1.29 -4.98 -11.22
C GLN A 61 0.85 -4.33 -12.53
N GLU A 62 0.13 -5.06 -13.39
CA GLU A 62 -0.45 -4.53 -14.63
C GLU A 62 -1.45 -3.40 -14.35
N ILE A 63 -2.35 -3.58 -13.37
CA ILE A 63 -3.28 -2.52 -12.96
C ILE A 63 -2.51 -1.31 -12.43
N ALA A 64 -1.58 -1.51 -11.49
CA ALA A 64 -0.85 -0.42 -10.84
C ALA A 64 -0.06 0.45 -11.83
N SER A 65 0.52 -0.17 -12.87
CA SER A 65 1.34 0.50 -13.88
C SER A 65 0.56 1.06 -15.07
N SER A 66 -0.70 0.69 -15.24
CA SER A 66 -1.52 1.11 -16.37
C SER A 66 -1.93 2.59 -16.28
N GLN A 67 -1.60 3.37 -17.31
CA GLN A 67 -2.04 4.77 -17.47
C GLN A 67 -3.51 4.88 -17.91
N GLU A 68 -4.13 3.78 -18.33
CA GLU A 68 -5.53 3.74 -18.78
C GLU A 68 -6.50 3.49 -17.62
N ARG A 69 -5.99 3.04 -16.46
CA ARG A 69 -6.80 2.78 -15.27
C ARG A 69 -6.89 4.04 -14.40
N GLU A 70 -8.04 4.21 -13.75
CA GLU A 70 -8.25 5.33 -12.83
C GLU A 70 -7.28 5.28 -11.64
N MET A 71 -6.84 6.45 -11.19
CA MET A 71 -5.89 6.59 -10.08
C MET A 71 -6.32 5.83 -8.80
N PRO A 72 -7.59 5.87 -8.34
CA PRO A 72 -8.00 5.11 -7.15
C PRO A 72 -7.76 3.61 -7.28
N LEU A 73 -8.00 3.03 -8.46
CA LEU A 73 -7.80 1.61 -8.71
C LEU A 73 -6.31 1.24 -8.72
N ARG A 74 -5.48 2.07 -9.35
CA ARG A 74 -4.02 1.88 -9.37
C ARG A 74 -3.42 1.93 -7.97
N ARG A 75 -3.85 2.89 -7.15
CA ARG A 75 -3.44 2.99 -5.74
C ARG A 75 -3.92 1.78 -4.94
N PHE A 76 -5.15 1.33 -5.14
CA PHE A 76 -5.67 0.12 -4.50
C PHE A 76 -4.81 -1.11 -4.83
N ALA A 77 -4.44 -1.30 -6.09
CA ALA A 77 -3.55 -2.39 -6.51
C ALA A 77 -2.17 -2.33 -5.83
N LEU A 78 -1.60 -1.13 -5.65
CA LEU A 78 -0.34 -0.94 -4.91
C LEU A 78 -0.47 -1.30 -3.43
N ILE A 79 -1.57 -0.90 -2.79
CA ILE A 79 -1.86 -1.26 -1.39
C ILE A 79 -1.95 -2.79 -1.24
N LEU A 80 -2.59 -3.47 -2.18
CA LEU A 80 -2.68 -4.93 -2.21
C LEU A 80 -1.31 -5.60 -2.44
N LEU A 81 -0.52 -5.11 -3.40
CA LEU A 81 0.84 -5.62 -3.68
C LEU A 81 1.77 -5.54 -2.48
N ARG A 82 1.61 -4.53 -1.62
CA ARG A 82 2.37 -4.40 -0.38
C ARG A 82 2.16 -5.59 0.56
N HIS A 83 0.99 -6.24 0.52
CA HIS A 83 0.74 -7.47 1.27
C HIS A 83 1.55 -8.66 0.73
N LEU A 84 1.89 -8.62 -0.56
CA LEU A 84 2.68 -9.63 -1.28
C LEU A 84 4.17 -9.26 -1.36
N ARG A 85 4.69 -8.47 -0.42
CA ARG A 85 6.09 -7.98 -0.46
C ARG A 85 7.15 -9.08 -0.57
N ASP A 86 6.87 -10.25 0.01
CA ASP A 86 7.81 -11.37 0.01
C ASP A 86 7.70 -12.21 -1.28
N HIS A 87 6.78 -11.86 -2.19
CA HIS A 87 6.59 -12.55 -3.45
C HIS A 87 7.64 -12.11 -4.49
N PRO A 88 8.23 -13.05 -5.25
CA PRO A 88 9.22 -12.74 -6.27
C PRO A 88 8.73 -11.69 -7.29
N GLY A 89 9.59 -10.74 -7.64
CA GLY A 89 9.32 -9.72 -8.65
C GLY A 89 8.57 -8.49 -8.14
N VAL A 90 7.94 -8.54 -6.95
CA VAL A 90 7.20 -7.38 -6.41
C VAL A 90 8.16 -6.25 -6.04
N LYS A 91 9.29 -6.57 -5.40
CA LYS A 91 10.32 -5.59 -5.06
C LYS A 91 10.88 -4.91 -6.30
N GLU A 92 11.28 -5.70 -7.31
CA GLU A 92 11.83 -5.20 -8.56
C GLU A 92 10.84 -4.31 -9.29
N PHE A 93 9.56 -4.71 -9.33
CA PHE A 93 8.47 -3.91 -9.88
C PHE A 93 8.35 -2.56 -9.19
N LEU A 94 8.28 -2.54 -7.85
CA LEU A 94 8.14 -1.30 -7.08
C LEU A 94 9.34 -0.37 -7.28
N CYS A 95 10.56 -0.92 -7.29
CA CYS A 95 11.77 -0.16 -7.60
C CYS A 95 11.73 0.45 -9.02
N GLY A 96 11.26 -0.32 -10.01
CA GLY A 96 11.07 0.17 -11.37
C GLY A 96 10.04 1.30 -11.43
N LEU A 97 8.88 1.09 -10.81
CA LEU A 97 7.79 2.05 -10.81
C LEU A 97 8.17 3.36 -10.09
N TRP A 98 8.97 3.30 -9.03
CA TRP A 98 9.53 4.49 -8.37
C TRP A 98 10.34 5.36 -9.34
N LYS A 99 11.19 4.71 -10.14
CA LYS A 99 12.10 5.39 -11.09
C LYS A 99 11.36 5.96 -12.29
N THR A 100 10.29 5.31 -12.74
CA THR A 100 9.61 5.67 -13.99
C THR A 100 8.35 6.50 -13.80
N SER A 101 7.68 6.41 -12.65
CA SER A 101 6.45 7.17 -12.41
C SER A 101 6.74 8.65 -12.24
N GLY A 102 6.01 9.51 -12.96
CA GLY A 102 5.96 10.95 -12.70
C GLY A 102 4.84 11.37 -11.74
N GLU A 103 3.94 10.45 -11.42
CA GLU A 103 2.71 10.72 -10.66
C GLU A 103 2.98 10.67 -9.16
N HIS A 104 2.69 11.77 -8.47
CA HIS A 104 2.98 11.93 -7.05
C HIS A 104 2.27 10.88 -6.18
N GLU A 105 0.97 10.65 -6.44
CA GLU A 105 0.15 9.70 -5.70
C GLU A 105 0.62 8.26 -5.84
N ILE A 106 1.13 7.90 -7.03
CA ILE A 106 1.73 6.58 -7.27
C ILE A 106 3.07 6.48 -6.54
N LYS A 107 3.93 7.50 -6.64
CA LYS A 107 5.21 7.53 -5.91
C LYS A 107 4.99 7.40 -4.41
N LEU A 108 3.97 8.07 -3.87
CA LEU A 108 3.57 7.99 -2.47
C LEU A 108 3.23 6.53 -2.08
N GLU A 109 2.39 5.82 -2.82
CA GLU A 109 2.07 4.42 -2.47
C GLU A 109 3.25 3.45 -2.70
N VAL A 110 4.07 3.69 -3.72
CA VAL A 110 5.27 2.90 -3.98
C VAL A 110 6.27 3.04 -2.84
N VAL A 111 6.54 4.26 -2.35
CA VAL A 111 7.49 4.44 -1.26
C VAL A 111 7.01 3.75 0.02
N TRP A 112 5.71 3.80 0.34
CA TRP A 112 5.15 3.04 1.48
C TRP A 112 5.41 1.54 1.38
N SER A 113 5.41 1.00 0.16
CA SER A 113 5.68 -0.41 -0.09
C SER A 113 7.18 -0.72 0.00
N LEU A 114 8.02 0.13 -0.59
CA LEU A 114 9.48 -0.01 -0.60
C LEU A 114 10.08 0.05 0.82
N LEU A 115 9.58 0.93 1.68
CA LEU A 115 10.05 1.03 3.07
C LEU A 115 9.79 -0.23 3.91
N GLY A 116 8.94 -1.13 3.43
CA GLY A 116 8.73 -2.44 4.04
C GLY A 116 9.89 -3.42 3.82
N TYR A 117 10.83 -3.11 2.92
CA TYR A 117 12.01 -3.94 2.63
C TYR A 117 13.22 -3.42 3.42
N SER A 118 13.87 -4.31 4.17
CA SER A 118 15.06 -3.99 4.97
C SER A 118 16.35 -3.91 4.16
N ASP A 119 16.33 -4.44 2.94
CA ASP A 119 17.47 -4.68 2.06
C ASP A 119 17.36 -3.87 0.76
N LEU A 120 16.77 -2.66 0.79
CA LEU A 120 16.81 -1.79 -0.39
C LEU A 120 18.25 -1.33 -0.65
N PRO A 121 18.64 -1.10 -1.92
CA PRO A 121 19.90 -0.47 -2.26
C PRO A 121 20.02 0.93 -1.65
N GLU A 122 21.21 1.30 -1.19
CA GLU A 122 21.51 2.61 -0.60
C GLU A 122 21.15 3.77 -1.55
N GLU A 123 21.47 3.64 -2.84
CA GLU A 123 21.12 4.64 -3.86
C GLU A 123 19.61 4.94 -3.92
N LEU A 124 18.78 3.90 -3.73
CA LEU A 124 17.32 4.07 -3.73
C LEU A 124 16.86 4.76 -2.44
N TYR A 125 17.50 4.46 -1.32
CA TYR A 125 17.25 5.18 -0.07
C TYR A 125 17.61 6.66 -0.17
N ASP A 126 18.74 6.99 -0.79
CA ASP A 126 19.17 8.38 -1.00
C ASP A 126 18.21 9.12 -1.94
N ASP A 127 17.71 8.45 -2.97
CA ASP A 127 16.75 9.02 -3.92
C ASP A 127 15.38 9.29 -3.28
N ILE A 128 14.91 8.33 -2.47
CA ILE A 128 13.76 8.49 -1.60
C ILE A 128 14.00 9.70 -0.68
N ALA A 129 15.08 9.72 0.11
CA ALA A 129 15.38 10.79 1.06
C ALA A 129 15.46 12.18 0.43
N ARG A 130 16.13 12.33 -0.72
CA ARG A 130 16.19 13.58 -1.49
C ARG A 130 14.81 14.04 -1.95
N SER A 131 13.89 13.11 -2.25
CA SER A 131 12.51 13.45 -2.60
C SER A 131 11.71 13.97 -1.39
N PHE A 132 12.13 13.68 -0.16
CA PHE A 132 11.47 14.14 1.07
C PHE A 132 12.04 15.44 1.65
N SER A 133 13.33 15.74 1.45
CA SER A 133 14.03 16.79 2.19
C SER A 133 13.82 18.22 1.65
N SER A 134 13.35 18.40 0.41
CA SER A 134 13.53 19.70 -0.27
C SER A 134 12.33 20.68 -0.24
N SER A 135 11.08 20.24 -0.08
CA SER A 135 9.94 21.19 -0.20
C SER A 135 8.56 20.70 0.25
N ASP A 136 8.36 19.40 0.50
CA ASP A 136 7.01 18.82 0.52
C ASP A 136 6.54 18.34 1.90
N ARG A 137 7.25 18.62 2.99
CA ARG A 137 6.88 18.14 4.34
C ARG A 137 5.40 18.36 4.69
N ASP A 138 4.84 19.51 4.33
CA ASP A 138 3.44 19.86 4.59
C ASP A 138 2.43 19.06 3.76
N GLN A 139 2.84 18.51 2.60
CA GLN A 139 1.99 17.63 1.78
C GLN A 139 1.99 16.18 2.28
N TRP A 140 3.11 15.73 2.87
CA TRP A 140 3.27 14.33 3.27
C TRP A 140 2.89 14.09 4.73
N LEU A 141 3.00 15.10 5.61
CA LEU A 141 2.63 14.99 7.02
C LEU A 141 1.16 14.56 7.23
N PRO A 142 0.16 15.08 6.47
CA PRO A 142 -1.20 14.59 6.55
C PRO A 142 -1.33 13.10 6.19
N SER A 143 -0.61 12.64 5.17
CA SER A 143 -0.59 11.24 4.74
C SER A 143 0.07 10.32 5.77
N LEU A 144 1.16 10.78 6.39
CA LEU A 144 1.82 10.12 7.52
C LEU A 144 0.86 9.96 8.71
N VAL A 145 0.16 11.04 9.07
CA VAL A 145 -0.83 11.05 10.17
C VAL A 145 -2.01 10.12 9.85
N ALA A 146 -2.51 10.13 8.62
CA ALA A 146 -3.58 9.24 8.18
C ALA A 146 -3.17 7.76 8.33
N LYS A 147 -1.94 7.39 7.93
CA LYS A 147 -1.43 6.02 8.08
C LYS A 147 -1.11 5.66 9.54
N LEU A 148 -0.76 6.64 10.39
CA LEU A 148 -0.66 6.44 11.85
C LEU A 148 -2.03 6.17 12.51
N GLY A 149 -3.13 6.54 11.87
CA GLY A 149 -4.48 6.17 12.26
C GLY A 149 -4.92 4.77 11.81
N GLY A 150 -4.12 4.09 10.97
CA GLY A 150 -4.40 2.77 10.40
C GLY A 150 -4.12 1.60 11.33
N ASP A 151 -3.83 0.42 10.79
CA ASP A 151 -3.48 -0.77 11.57
C ASP A 151 -2.10 -0.69 12.23
N GLU A 152 -1.90 -1.45 13.31
CA GLU A 152 -0.64 -1.45 14.08
C GLU A 152 0.58 -1.75 13.21
N ARG A 153 0.44 -2.57 12.15
CA ARG A 153 1.55 -2.84 11.22
C ARG A 153 1.96 -1.60 10.43
N GLU A 154 0.98 -0.81 9.98
CA GLU A 154 1.23 0.43 9.24
C GLU A 154 1.84 1.50 10.15
N LYS A 155 1.35 1.60 11.40
CA LYS A 155 1.91 2.50 12.41
C LYS A 155 3.39 2.23 12.68
N VAL A 156 3.77 0.96 12.81
CA VAL A 156 5.17 0.56 13.02
C VAL A 156 6.04 0.97 11.83
N GLN A 157 5.55 0.77 10.60
CA GLN A 157 6.27 1.17 9.40
C GLN A 157 6.46 2.70 9.32
N VAL A 158 5.40 3.48 9.61
CA VAL A 158 5.48 4.95 9.64
C VAL A 158 6.44 5.43 10.73
N ARG A 159 6.39 4.86 11.95
CA ARG A 159 7.31 5.22 13.03
C ARG A 159 8.77 4.93 12.68
N ASN A 160 9.04 3.78 12.07
CA ASN A 160 10.39 3.44 11.63
C ASN A 160 10.92 4.42 10.57
N LEU A 161 10.05 4.87 9.65
CA LEU A 161 10.40 5.93 8.69
C LEU A 161 10.66 7.27 9.40
N LEU A 162 9.77 7.71 10.28
CA LEU A 162 9.97 8.96 11.02
C LEU A 162 11.29 8.96 11.80
N ASN A 163 11.60 7.85 12.46
CA ASN A 163 12.87 7.67 13.17
C ASN A 163 14.08 7.71 12.23
N ARG A 164 13.99 7.02 11.08
CA ARG A 164 15.12 6.86 10.15
C ARG A 164 15.40 8.10 9.30
N TYR A 165 14.39 8.93 9.00
CA TYR A 165 14.50 10.02 8.03
C TYR A 165 14.19 11.41 8.57
N PHE A 166 13.47 11.54 9.69
CA PHE A 166 13.09 12.85 10.24
C PHE A 166 13.68 13.15 11.61
N ILE A 167 14.14 12.12 12.34
CA ILE A 167 14.70 12.27 13.70
C ILE A 167 16.23 12.10 13.68
N SER A 168 16.79 11.38 12.69
CA SER A 168 18.25 11.22 12.50
C SER A 168 19.00 12.50 12.09
N GLU A 169 18.30 13.58 11.73
CA GLU A 169 18.92 14.91 11.51
C GLU A 169 19.03 15.76 12.81
N GLN A 170 18.69 15.20 13.98
CA GLN A 170 18.92 15.85 15.28
C GLN A 170 20.07 15.21 16.06
N GLU A 171 21.26 15.18 15.49
CA GLU A 171 22.50 15.23 16.29
C GLU A 171 23.44 16.31 15.74
N PRO A 172 23.41 17.51 16.33
CA PRO A 172 24.62 18.28 16.54
C PRO A 172 24.85 18.43 18.05
N GLY A 173 25.93 17.82 18.54
CA GLY A 173 26.37 17.95 19.93
C GLY A 173 27.54 17.05 20.25
#